data_AF-A0A8T4U918-F1
#
_entry.id   AF-A0A8T4U918-F1
#
_cell.length_a   1.000
_cell.length_b   1.000
_cell.length_c   1.000
_cell.angle_alpha   90.00
_cell.angle_beta   90.00
_cell.angle_gamma   90.00
#
_symmetry.space_group_name_H-M   'P 1'
#
loop_
_entity.id
_entity.type
_entity.pdbx_description
1 polymer ?
#
loop_
_entity_poly.entity_id
_entity_poly.type
_entity_poly.pdbx_seq_one_letter_code
_entity_poly.pdbx_strand_id
1 'polypeptide(L)' 'MTKIQIDLDIEEDKTVEIYKLVNNLKTKQEAIKKMIKYFKAEVKPKNLKEKDYFEV' A
#
# COMPACT_ATOMS: atom_id res chain seq x y z
N MET A 1 -9.95 -4.84 -13.20
CA MET A 1 -9.69 -3.67 -12.34
C MET A 1 -10.63 -3.72 -11.15
N THR A 2 -10.11 -3.62 -9.94
CA THR A 2 -10.93 -3.60 -8.71
C THR A 2 -11.01 -2.17 -8.19
N LYS A 3 -12.20 -1.73 -7.80
CA LYS A 3 -12.43 -0.42 -7.17
C LYS A 3 -12.52 -0.62 -5.65
N ILE A 4 -11.94 0.30 -4.90
CA ILE A 4 -11.97 0.31 -3.44
C ILE A 4 -12.44 1.70 -3.03
N GLN A 5 -13.43 1.77 -2.15
CA GLN A 5 -13.82 2.97 -1.43
C GLN A 5 -13.22 2.87 -0.03
N ILE A 6 -12.62 3.96 0.43
CA ILE A 6 -11.98 4.04 1.75
C ILE A 6 -12.46 5.35 2.35
N ASP A 7 -13.06 5.27 3.53
CA ASP A 7 -13.40 6.44 4.32
C ASP A 7 -12.20 6.73 5.22
N LEU A 8 -11.70 7.95 5.16
CA LEU A 8 -10.59 8.42 5.97
C LEU A 8 -11.12 9.39 7.01
N ASP A 9 -10.64 9.27 8.24
CA ASP A 9 -10.80 10.33 9.22
C ASP A 9 -9.91 11.54 8.90
N ILE A 10 -10.05 12.61 9.70
CA ILE A 10 -9.34 13.87 9.47
C ILE A 10 -7.82 13.71 9.58
N GLU A 11 -7.34 12.85 10.47
CA GLU A 11 -5.90 12.63 10.68
C GLU A 11 -5.30 11.74 9.59
N GLU A 12 -6.02 10.71 9.18
CA GLU A 12 -5.67 9.85 8.05
C GLU A 12 -5.61 10.66 6.74
N ASP A 13 -6.57 11.55 6.50
CA ASP A 13 -6.59 12.41 5.32
C ASP A 13 -5.37 13.34 5.27
N LYS A 14 -5.04 13.98 6.40
CA LYS A 14 -3.83 14.82 6.54
C LYS A 14 -2.56 14.02 6.26
N THR A 15 -2.50 12.78 6.75
CA THR A 15 -1.36 11.89 6.52
C THR A 15 -1.17 11.61 5.03
N VAL A 16 -2.25 11.30 4.31
CA VAL A 16 -2.21 11.07 2.85
C VAL A 16 -1.80 12.34 2.10
N GLU A 17 -2.32 13.51 2.50
CA GLU A 17 -1.96 14.79 1.89
C GLU A 17 -0.49 15.16 2.08
N ILE A 18 0.04 15.02 3.30
CA ILE A 18 1.47 15.25 3.57
C ILE A 18 2.33 14.30 2.75
N TYR A 19 1.99 13.01 2.71
CA TYR A 19 2.73 12.03 1.91
C TYR A 19 2.73 12.40 0.42
N LYS A 20 1.57 12.82 -0.10
CA LYS A 20 1.41 13.28 -1.49
C LYS A 20 2.35 14.45 -1.80
N LEU A 21 2.37 15.47 -0.94
CA LEU A 21 3.22 16.66 -1.07
C LEU A 21 4.72 16.30 -1.05
N VAL A 22 5.16 15.52 -0.05
CA VAL A 22 6.56 15.13 0.10
C VAL A 22 7.06 14.27 -1.07
N ASN A 23 6.17 13.49 -1.68
CA ASN A 23 6.52 12.58 -2.79
C ASN A 23 6.21 13.17 -4.19
N ASN A 24 5.85 14.45 -4.30
CA ASN A 24 5.45 15.10 -5.57
C ASN A 24 4.38 14.31 -6.35
N LEU A 25 3.41 13.73 -5.64
CA LEU A 25 2.31 12.98 -6.25
C LEU A 25 1.15 13.92 -6.60
N LYS A 26 0.37 13.60 -7.62
CA LYS A 26 -0.70 14.48 -8.11
C LYS A 26 -2.01 14.25 -7.37
N THR A 27 -2.27 13.00 -6.95
CA THR A 27 -3.56 12.63 -6.36
C THR A 27 -3.39 11.83 -5.06
N LYS A 28 -4.40 11.92 -4.18
CA LYS A 28 -4.51 11.06 -2.99
C LYS A 28 -4.50 9.57 -3.35
N GLN A 29 -5.09 9.20 -4.48
CA GLN A 29 -5.11 7.81 -4.95
C GLN A 29 -3.71 7.29 -5.26
N GLU A 30 -2.85 8.08 -5.90
CA GLU A 30 -1.45 7.71 -6.15
C GLU A 30 -0.67 7.55 -4.84
N ALA A 31 -0.89 8.47 -3.89
CA ALA A 31 -0.29 8.41 -2.56
C ALA A 31 -0.67 7.10 -1.84
N ILE A 32 -1.97 6.82 -1.73
CA ILE A 32 -2.48 5.60 -1.08
C ILE A 32 -1.92 4.35 -1.78
N LYS A 33 -1.92 4.28 -3.12
CA LYS A 33 -1.33 3.16 -3.87
C LYS A 33 0.15 2.93 -3.54
N LYS A 34 0.93 4.01 -3.37
CA LYS A 34 2.34 3.92 -3.03
C LYS A 34 2.54 3.52 -1.57
N MET A 35 1.73 4.03 -0.65
CA MET A 35 1.72 3.66 0.77
C MET A 35 1.38 2.16 0.95
N ILE A 36 0.32 1.66 0.29
CA ILE A 36 -0.05 0.23 0.38
C ILE A 36 0.95 -0.72 -0.26
N LYS A 37 1.78 -0.26 -1.20
CA LYS A 37 2.85 -1.08 -1.76
C LYS A 37 3.87 -1.49 -0.70
N TYR A 38 4.09 -0.65 0.32
CA TYR A 38 4.96 -0.97 1.45
C TYR A 38 4.29 -1.87 2.49
N PHE A 39 2.95 -1.90 2.52
CA PHE A 39 2.17 -2.87 3.30
C PHE A 39 2.10 -4.26 2.64
N LYS A 40 2.89 -4.53 1.60
CA LYS A 40 3.06 -5.88 1.06
C LYS A 40 3.73 -6.75 2.13
N ALA A 41 2.95 -7.16 3.12
CA ALA A 41 3.30 -8.23 4.02
C ALA A 41 3.63 -9.42 3.14
N GLU A 42 4.78 -10.04 3.38
CA GLU A 42 4.99 -11.41 2.92
C GLU A 42 3.84 -12.24 3.50
N VAL A 43 2.82 -12.49 2.68
CA VAL A 43 1.83 -13.53 2.98
C VAL A 43 2.55 -14.86 2.75
N LYS A 44 3.51 -15.18 3.63
CA LYS A 44 4.09 -16.50 3.73
C LYS A 44 3.03 -17.36 4.43
N PRO A 45 2.48 -18.39 3.76
CA PRO A 45 1.77 -19.44 4.47
C PRO A 45 2.68 -19.90 5.61
N LYS A 46 2.16 -20.01 6.84
CA LYS A 46 2.94 -20.48 8.01
C LYS A 46 3.66 -21.83 7.78
N ASN A 47 3.34 -22.54 6.69
CA ASN A 47 3.77 -23.89 6.39
C ASN A 47 4.56 -24.05 5.05
N LEU A 48 5.08 -22.99 4.43
CA LEU A 48 6.00 -23.18 3.28
C LEU A 48 7.44 -23.35 3.76
N LYS A 49 7.97 -24.56 3.59
CA LYS A 49 9.40 -24.86 3.77
C LYS A 49 10.19 -24.07 2.71
N GLU A 50 11.32 -23.49 3.09
CA GLU A 50 12.15 -22.54 2.31
C GLU A 50 12.54 -22.97 0.88
N LYS A 51 12.26 -24.20 0.45
CA LYS A 51 12.74 -24.76 -0.81
C LYS A 51 11.81 -24.59 -2.03
N ASP A 52 10.60 -24.07 -1.87
CA ASP A 52 9.63 -23.98 -2.98
C ASP A 52 9.47 -22.59 -3.59
N TYR A 53 10.26 -21.59 -3.15
CA TYR A 53 10.26 -20.25 -3.73
C TYR A 53 11.38 -20.13 -4.78
N PHE A 54 11.17 -20.69 -5.97
CA PHE A 54 11.89 -20.21 -7.17
C PHE A 54 11.00 -19.21 -7.89
N GLU A 55 11.51 -17.98 -8.01
CA GLU A 55 10.98 -16.89 -8.82
C GLU A 55 10.79 -17.33 -10.29
N VAL A 56 9.68 -16.92 -10.89
CA VAL A 56 9.48 -16.85 -12.36
C VAL A 56 9.05 -15.43 -12.70
#